data_AF-A0A9D6F0M7-F1
#
_entry.id   AF-A0A9D6F0M7-F1
#
_cell.length_a   1.000
_cell.length_b   1.000
_cell.length_c   1.000
_cell.angle_alpha   90.00
_cell.angle_beta   90.00
_cell.angle_gamma   90.00
#
_symmetry.space_group_name_H-M   'P 1'
#
loop_
_entity.id
_entity.type
_entity.pdbx_description
1 polymer ?
#
loop_
_entity_poly.entity_id
_entity_poly.type
_entity_poly.pdbx_seq_one_letter_code
_entity_poly.pdbx_strand_id
1 'polypeptide(L)'
;MSTTTLVTHCGAREVSREELNQIEAPPPTQTWFPVRHSTVVESVTDLLQNGGFEIQKATYAVSRQGGARMFATLDLTTALSVGVTLAVGIRNSWDQSYGETRVMLNRDEISDRQGIFGFFKNA
;
A
#
# COMPACT_ATOMS: atom_id res chain seq x y z
N MET A 1 -1.11 1.19 -20.33
CA MET A 1 -1.68 0.76 -19.04
C MET A 1 -0.51 0.48 -18.11
N SER A 2 -0.57 0.95 -16.85
CA SER A 2 0.47 0.64 -15.86
C SER A 2 0.34 -0.81 -15.43
N THR A 3 1.47 -1.49 -15.30
CA THR A 3 1.52 -2.85 -14.74
C THR A 3 2.53 -2.81 -13.60
N THR A 4 2.06 -2.82 -12.35
CA THR A 4 2.96 -2.93 -11.20
C THR A 4 3.16 -4.38 -10.81
N THR A 5 4.39 -4.74 -10.38
CA THR A 5 4.69 -6.05 -9.82
C THR A 5 5.02 -5.91 -8.34
N LEU A 6 4.11 -6.35 -7.46
CA LEU A 6 4.40 -6.35 -6.03
C LEU A 6 5.38 -7.49 -5.72
N VAL A 7 6.66 -7.16 -5.48
CA VAL A 7 7.67 -8.15 -5.11
C VAL A 7 7.70 -8.35 -3.60
N THR A 8 7.15 -9.49 -3.14
CA THR A 8 7.13 -9.84 -1.71
C THR A 8 8.47 -10.43 -1.26
N HIS A 9 9.37 -9.63 -0.68
CA HIS A 9 10.57 -10.13 -0.01
C HIS A 9 10.31 -10.42 1.49
N CYS A 10 11.10 -11.31 2.12
CA CYS A 10 10.96 -11.75 3.52
C CYS A 10 9.66 -12.50 3.88
N GLY A 11 9.00 -13.13 2.91
CA GLY A 11 7.88 -14.02 3.19
C GLY A 11 6.57 -13.32 3.53
N ALA A 12 6.34 -12.11 3.03
CA ALA A 12 4.98 -11.60 2.87
C ALA A 12 4.17 -12.52 1.93
N ARG A 13 2.87 -12.63 2.16
CA ARG A 13 1.95 -13.33 1.26
C ARG A 13 0.99 -12.33 0.64
N GLU A 14 0.63 -12.56 -0.62
CA GLU A 14 -0.49 -11.85 -1.23
C GLU A 14 -1.81 -12.26 -0.57
N VAL A 15 -2.69 -11.29 -0.46
CA VAL A 15 -4.01 -11.44 0.16
C VAL A 15 -5.09 -10.79 -0.70
N SER A 16 -6.30 -11.34 -0.68
CA SER A 16 -7.45 -10.68 -1.28
C SER A 16 -7.87 -9.43 -0.47
N ARG A 17 -8.74 -8.60 -1.05
CA ARG A 17 -9.31 -7.45 -0.33
C ARG A 17 -10.12 -7.90 0.89
N GLU A 18 -10.85 -8.99 0.75
CA GLU A 18 -11.65 -9.61 1.81
C GLU A 18 -10.76 -10.14 2.92
N GLU A 19 -9.68 -10.87 2.58
CA GLU A 19 -8.70 -11.35 3.55
C GLU A 19 -8.03 -10.18 4.28
N LEU A 20 -7.71 -9.09 3.58
CA LEU A 20 -7.14 -7.89 4.18
C LEU A 20 -8.11 -7.25 5.19
N ASN A 21 -9.42 -7.27 4.91
CA ASN A 21 -10.44 -6.74 5.81
C ASN A 21 -10.60 -7.54 7.09
N GLN A 22 -10.24 -8.83 7.09
CA GLN A 22 -10.27 -9.68 8.28
C GLN A 22 -9.07 -9.45 9.21
N ILE A 23 -8.05 -8.69 8.78
CA ILE A 23 -6.87 -8.42 9.61
C ILE A 23 -7.18 -7.23 10.52
N GLU A 24 -7.43 -7.55 11.79
CA GLU A 24 -7.66 -6.57 12.84
C GLU A 24 -6.38 -5.87 13.26
N ALA A 25 -6.50 -4.57 13.57
CA ALA A 25 -5.41 -3.84 14.19
C ALA A 25 -5.21 -4.34 15.64
N PRO A 26 -3.98 -4.33 16.16
CA PRO A 26 -3.72 -4.63 17.56
C PRO A 26 -4.54 -3.71 18.48
N PRO A 27 -4.84 -4.14 19.73
CA PRO A 27 -5.52 -3.27 20.67
C PRO A 27 -4.75 -1.96 20.90
N PRO A 28 -5.44 -0.80 20.90
CA PRO A 28 -4.79 0.47 21.19
C PRO A 28 -4.29 0.51 22.64
N THR A 29 -3.23 1.27 22.88
CA THR A 29 -2.74 1.63 24.22
C THR A 29 -2.98 3.11 24.48
N GLN A 30 -2.66 3.60 25.68
CA GLN A 30 -2.89 5.00 26.07
C GLN A 30 -2.25 6.03 25.13
N THR A 31 -1.16 5.67 24.46
CA THR A 31 -0.38 6.58 23.60
C THR A 31 -0.27 6.10 22.15
N TRP A 32 -0.87 4.96 21.80
CA TRP A 32 -0.73 4.35 20.48
C TRP A 32 -2.05 3.76 19.99
N PHE A 33 -2.51 4.24 18.85
CA PHE A 33 -3.79 3.87 18.23
C PHE A 33 -3.53 3.34 16.82
N PRO A 34 -3.29 2.03 16.66
CA PRO A 34 -3.00 1.45 15.35
C PRO A 34 -4.23 1.53 14.43
N VAL A 35 -4.01 1.94 13.19
CA VAL A 35 -5.06 2.01 12.16
C VAL A 35 -5.07 0.72 11.36
N ARG A 36 -6.24 0.13 11.12
CA ARG A 36 -6.38 -1.07 10.29
C ARG A 36 -5.81 -0.86 8.90
N HIS A 37 -5.14 -1.88 8.35
CA HIS A 37 -4.60 -1.86 6.98
C HIS A 37 -5.70 -1.57 5.96
N SER A 38 -6.87 -2.17 6.18
CA SER A 38 -8.04 -2.01 5.34
C SER A 38 -8.54 -0.57 5.29
N THR A 39 -8.52 0.14 6.42
CA THR A 39 -8.91 1.55 6.54
C THR A 39 -7.93 2.47 5.81
N VAL A 40 -6.63 2.17 5.86
CA VAL A 40 -5.62 2.93 5.10
C VAL A 40 -5.85 2.75 3.60
N VAL A 41 -6.07 1.52 3.12
CA VAL A 41 -6.35 1.24 1.70
C VAL A 41 -7.63 1.93 1.24
N GLU A 42 -8.69 1.89 2.05
CA GLU A 42 -9.97 2.55 1.76
C GLU A 42 -9.80 4.06 1.64
N SER A 43 -9.14 4.69 2.61
CA SER A 43 -8.89 6.14 2.58
C SER A 43 -8.11 6.58 1.34
N VAL A 44 -7.11 5.80 0.93
CA VAL A 44 -6.33 6.08 -0.30
C VAL A 44 -7.18 5.87 -1.55
N THR A 45 -7.97 4.80 -1.59
CA THR A 45 -8.90 4.52 -2.69
C THR A 45 -9.89 5.68 -2.87
N ASP A 46 -10.50 6.14 -1.79
CA ASP A 46 -11.47 7.24 -1.80
C ASP A 46 -10.83 8.54 -2.26
N LEU A 47 -9.62 8.86 -1.78
CA LEU A 47 -8.87 10.04 -2.22
C LEU A 47 -8.56 10.01 -3.73
N LEU A 48 -8.17 8.86 -4.26
CA LEU A 48 -7.88 8.70 -5.68
C LEU A 48 -9.15 8.85 -6.53
N GLN A 49 -10.24 8.20 -6.13
CA GLN A 49 -11.52 8.29 -6.83
C GLN A 49 -12.09 9.71 -6.80
N ASN A 50 -12.05 10.38 -5.64
CA ASN A 50 -12.45 11.78 -5.51
C ASN A 50 -11.56 12.73 -6.33
N GLY A 51 -10.29 12.36 -6.54
CA GLY A 51 -9.36 13.05 -7.42
C GLY A 51 -9.58 12.79 -8.91
N GLY A 52 -10.57 11.98 -9.29
CA GLY A 52 -10.87 11.63 -10.69
C GLY A 52 -9.96 10.55 -11.27
N PHE A 53 -9.22 9.81 -10.43
CA PHE A 53 -8.44 8.66 -10.86
C PHE A 53 -9.28 7.40 -10.81
N GLU A 54 -9.10 6.53 -11.81
CA GLU A 54 -9.68 5.20 -11.83
C GLU A 54 -8.60 4.17 -11.50
N ILE A 55 -8.92 3.23 -10.61
CA ILE A 55 -8.02 2.14 -10.21
C ILE A 55 -8.36 0.91 -11.05
N GLN A 56 -7.40 0.48 -11.87
CA GLN A 56 -7.56 -0.69 -12.74
C GLN A 56 -7.23 -1.99 -12.02
N LYS A 57 -6.20 -1.99 -11.19
CA LYS A 57 -5.73 -3.17 -10.47
C LYS A 57 -5.24 -2.78 -9.10
N ALA A 58 -5.58 -3.61 -8.12
CA ALA A 58 -5.05 -3.51 -6.78
C ALA A 58 -4.45 -4.86 -6.38
N THR A 59 -3.23 -4.82 -5.83
CA THR A 59 -2.57 -5.99 -5.25
C THR A 59 -2.23 -5.68 -3.81
N TYR A 60 -2.44 -6.64 -2.91
CA TYR A 60 -2.18 -6.50 -1.49
C TYR A 60 -1.29 -7.63 -1.01
N ALA A 61 -0.34 -7.34 -0.12
CA ALA A 61 0.44 -8.34 0.58
C ALA A 61 0.65 -7.97 2.04
N VAL A 62 0.70 -8.98 2.90
CA VAL A 62 0.94 -8.81 4.34
C VAL A 62 2.04 -9.74 4.82
N SER A 63 2.78 -9.32 5.86
CA SER A 63 3.79 -10.16 6.51
C SER A 63 3.15 -11.37 7.19
N ARG A 64 3.74 -12.57 7.05
CA ARG A 64 3.23 -13.82 7.66
C ARG A 64 3.06 -13.78 9.18
N GLN A 65 3.89 -13.02 9.91
CA GLN A 65 3.80 -12.93 11.36
C GLN A 65 2.69 -11.95 11.78
N GLY A 66 1.46 -12.47 11.85
CA GLY A 66 0.31 -11.72 12.36
C GLY A 66 -0.13 -10.52 11.52
N GLY A 67 0.39 -10.37 10.29
CA GLY A 67 0.00 -9.28 9.40
C GLY A 67 0.47 -7.90 9.85
N ALA A 68 1.51 -7.79 10.68
CA ALA A 68 1.95 -6.51 11.24
C ALA A 68 2.41 -5.48 10.19
N ARG A 69 2.84 -5.92 9.00
CA ARG A 69 3.21 -5.06 7.86
C ARG A 69 2.32 -5.38 6.66
N MET A 70 1.88 -4.35 5.96
CA MET A 70 1.11 -4.42 4.73
C MET A 70 1.73 -3.56 3.63
N PHE A 71 1.66 -4.10 2.43
CA PHE A 71 2.06 -3.47 1.17
C PHE A 71 0.92 -3.57 0.18
N ALA A 72 0.63 -2.50 -0.54
CA ALA A 72 -0.31 -2.53 -1.66
C ALA A 72 0.20 -1.73 -2.84
N THR A 73 -0.23 -2.13 -4.03
CA THR A 73 0.00 -1.40 -5.27
C THR A 73 -1.33 -1.20 -5.98
N LEU A 74 -1.63 0.04 -6.36
CA LEU A 74 -2.81 0.41 -7.14
C LEU A 74 -2.36 0.92 -8.51
N ASP A 75 -2.67 0.18 -9.58
CA ASP A 75 -2.45 0.62 -10.95
C ASP A 75 -3.61 1.51 -11.37
N LEU A 76 -3.32 2.73 -11.84
CA LEU A 76 -4.33 3.70 -12.24
C LEU A 76 -4.48 3.77 -13.75
N THR A 77 -5.73 3.80 -14.22
CA THR A 77 -6.05 4.24 -15.57
C THR A 77 -6.03 5.76 -15.58
N THR A 78 -5.04 6.32 -16.27
CA THR A 78 -4.84 7.77 -16.31
C THR A 78 -4.94 8.26 -17.74
N ALA A 79 -5.80 9.26 -17.94
CA ALA A 79 -5.92 10.05 -19.16
C ALA A 79 -5.16 11.40 -19.08
N LEU A 80 -4.24 11.58 -18.11
CA LEU A 80 -3.53 12.86 -17.90
C LEU A 80 -2.68 13.28 -19.12
N SER A 81 -2.14 12.32 -19.88
CA SER A 81 -1.43 12.56 -21.14
C SER A 81 -1.12 11.24 -21.86
N VAL A 82 -1.05 11.26 -23.19
CA VAL A 82 -0.64 10.09 -24.00
C VAL A 82 0.76 9.62 -23.56
N GLY A 83 0.87 8.35 -23.17
CA GLY A 83 2.15 7.73 -22.81
C GLY A 83 2.54 7.79 -21.33
N VAL A 84 1.69 8.31 -20.43
CA VAL A 84 1.97 8.30 -18.98
C VAL A 84 1.04 7.32 -18.27
N THR A 85 1.64 6.41 -17.51
CA THR A 85 0.92 5.49 -16.62
C THR A 85 1.20 5.85 -15.16
N LEU A 86 0.20 5.69 -14.29
CA LEU A 86 0.28 6.00 -12.88
C LEU A 86 0.08 4.74 -12.04
N ALA A 87 0.84 4.63 -10.96
CA ALA A 87 0.65 3.61 -9.94
C ALA A 87 0.86 4.23 -8.55
N VAL A 88 0.24 3.65 -7.53
CA VAL A 88 0.34 4.10 -6.13
C VAL A 88 0.80 2.93 -5.27
N GLY A 89 1.91 3.12 -4.54
CA GLY A 89 2.33 2.23 -3.47
C GLY A 89 1.75 2.67 -2.12
N ILE A 90 1.24 1.72 -1.35
CA ILE A 90 0.78 1.93 0.03
C ILE A 90 1.55 1.00 0.97
N ARG A 91 2.16 1.56 2.02
CA ARG A 91 2.74 0.81 3.12
C ARG A 91 2.04 1.14 4.42
N ASN A 92 1.68 0.12 5.20
CA ASN A 92 1.23 0.30 6.58
C ASN A 92 1.91 -0.71 7.51
N SER A 93 2.23 -0.30 8.73
CA SER A 93 2.94 -1.12 9.70
C SER A 93 2.51 -0.81 11.12
N TRP A 94 2.34 -1.86 11.92
CA TRP A 94 2.13 -1.81 13.37
C TRP A 94 3.33 -2.29 14.17
N ASP A 95 4.43 -2.61 13.50
CA ASP A 95 5.67 -3.03 14.15
C ASP A 95 6.19 -1.91 15.06
N GLN A 96 6.08 -2.11 16.37
CA GLN A 96 6.52 -1.17 17.41
C GLN A 96 8.03 -1.17 17.64
N SER A 97 8.81 -1.91 16.83
CA SER A 97 10.28 -1.90 16.95
C SER A 97 10.86 -0.47 16.89
N TYR A 98 10.18 0.46 16.20
CA TYR A 98 10.26 1.92 16.41
C TYR A 98 8.91 2.53 16.01
N GLY A 99 8.26 3.28 16.91
CA GLY A 99 6.88 3.75 16.79
C GLY A 99 6.63 4.80 15.71
N GLU A 100 6.61 4.42 14.43
CA GLU A 100 6.12 5.26 13.35
C GLU A 100 5.17 4.51 12.40
N THR A 101 3.87 4.73 12.55
CA THR A 101 2.91 4.44 11.48
C THR A 101 3.09 5.51 10.39
N ARG A 102 3.88 5.21 9.36
CA ARG A 102 4.06 6.07 8.19
C ARG A 102 3.09 5.66 7.08
N VAL A 103 2.13 6.52 6.76
CA VAL A 103 1.37 6.46 5.51
C VAL A 103 2.24 7.15 4.45
N MET A 104 2.85 6.37 3.57
CA MET A 104 3.66 6.89 2.47
C MET A 104 2.80 6.87 1.20
N LEU A 105 2.30 8.04 0.79
CA LEU A 105 1.74 8.23 -0.54
C LEU A 105 2.91 8.49 -1.48
N ASN A 106 3.33 7.49 -2.26
CA ASN A 106 4.13 7.80 -3.44
C ASN A 106 4.04 6.76 -4.54
N ARG A 107 4.30 7.28 -5.73
CA ARG A 107 4.38 6.59 -7.02
C ARG A 107 5.61 5.66 -7.01
N ASP A 108 5.37 4.39 -7.32
CA ASP A 108 6.32 3.30 -7.63
C ASP A 108 6.95 2.49 -6.47
N GLU A 109 6.58 1.20 -6.45
CA GLU A 109 7.07 -0.02 -5.76
C GLU A 109 7.67 0.01 -4.34
N ILE A 110 7.28 -0.99 -3.53
CA ILE A 110 7.62 -1.08 -2.11
C ILE A 110 8.57 -2.25 -1.83
N SER A 111 9.74 -1.95 -1.25
CA SER A 111 10.72 -2.94 -0.77
C SER A 111 11.03 -2.73 0.71
N ASP A 112 11.09 -3.82 1.49
CA ASP A 112 11.10 -3.82 2.96
C ASP A 112 12.48 -3.62 3.61
N ARG A 113 13.57 -3.36 2.86
CA ARG A 113 14.92 -3.54 3.44
C ARG A 113 15.74 -2.32 3.82
N GLN A 114 15.69 -1.19 3.13
CA GLN A 114 16.44 0.00 3.53
C GLN A 114 15.78 1.20 2.89
N GLY A 115 15.83 2.35 3.55
CA GLY A 115 15.31 3.60 3.00
C GLY A 115 15.93 3.94 1.63
N ILE A 116 15.30 4.91 0.98
CA ILE A 116 15.60 5.54 -0.32
C ILE A 116 14.75 4.98 -1.49
N PHE A 117 14.45 5.92 -2.42
CA PHE A 117 14.07 5.76 -3.84
C PHE A 117 12.56 5.69 -4.15
N GLY A 118 12.03 6.20 -5.27
CA GLY A 118 12.57 6.92 -6.45
C GLY A 118 11.53 6.85 -7.59
N PHE A 119 11.27 7.93 -8.33
CA PHE A 119 10.26 7.97 -9.41
C PHE A 119 10.66 7.11 -10.62
N PHE A 120 9.75 6.30 -11.17
CA PHE A 120 9.94 5.60 -12.44
C PHE A 120 9.09 6.23 -13.55
N LYS A 121 9.79 6.70 -14.59
CA LYS A 121 9.22 7.00 -15.91
C LYS A 121 9.51 5.79 -16.79
N ASN A 122 8.51 4.95 -17.07
CA ASN A 122 8.62 4.04 -18.22
C ASN A 122 8.35 4.87 -19.48
N ALA A 123 9.42 5.10 -20.25
CA ALA A 123 9.37 5.65 -21.59
C ALA A 123 9.18 4.52 -22.61
#